data_AF-A0A5B7A1B0-F1
#
_entry.id   AF-A0A5B7A1B0-F1
#
_cell.length_a   1.000
_cell.length_b   1.000
_cell.length_c   1.000
_cell.angle_alpha   90.00
_cell.angle_beta   90.00
_cell.angle_gamma   90.00
#
_symmetry.space_group_name_H-M   'P 1'
#
loop_
_entity.id
_entity.type
_entity.pdbx_description
1 polymer ?
#
loop_
_entity_poly.entity_id
_entity_poly.type
_entity_poly.pdbx_seq_one_letter_code
_entity_poly.pdbx_strand_id
1 'polypeptide(L)'
;MSTSGTSQNAESTEDIQIKPDKLTIVWSRDTRYWRMPPENSDSPAELLQVRWLQVISSTDTNKLTAGKKYKIGFNVALTSDAFGWGPDSNILVMAKIGDQRPIKKVNLLEGDRQRNVRFDIPANLCIEAPPDASSSQEQLLFQLIGIRGGWKGGLKIYHAFITEVKQ
;
A
#
# COMPACT_ATOMS: atom_id res chain seq x y z
N MET A 1 7.78 -35.76 -38.46
CA MET A 1 7.54 -34.35 -38.84
C MET A 1 6.06 -34.12 -38.59
N SER A 2 5.56 -33.24 -37.72
CA SER A 2 6.18 -32.20 -36.91
C SER A 2 5.22 -31.86 -35.75
N THR A 3 5.82 -31.26 -34.75
CA THR A 3 5.38 -30.73 -33.45
C THR A 3 3.99 -30.08 -33.31
N SER A 4 3.36 -30.43 -32.18
CA SER A 4 2.61 -29.60 -31.23
C SER A 4 2.59 -28.08 -31.40
N GLY A 5 1.43 -27.49 -31.08
CA GLY A 5 1.29 -26.07 -30.75
C GLY A 5 0.18 -25.86 -29.73
N THR A 6 0.45 -26.17 -28.46
CA THR A 6 -0.37 -25.68 -27.34
C THR A 6 -0.02 -24.21 -27.12
N SER A 7 -0.94 -23.31 -27.45
CA SER A 7 -0.85 -21.90 -27.09
C SER A 7 -0.98 -21.76 -25.57
N GLN A 8 0.12 -21.48 -24.89
CA GLN A 8 0.09 -20.97 -23.52
C GLN A 8 -0.35 -19.50 -23.58
N ASN A 9 -1.50 -19.19 -22.98
CA ASN A 9 -1.88 -17.81 -22.65
C ASN A 9 -0.89 -17.30 -21.61
N ALA A 10 -0.16 -16.23 -21.92
CA ALA A 10 0.57 -15.45 -20.94
C ALA A 10 -0.45 -14.67 -20.11
N GLU A 11 -0.70 -15.10 -18.87
CA GLU A 11 -1.37 -14.26 -17.88
C GLU A 11 -0.54 -13.00 -17.69
N SER A 12 -1.10 -11.85 -18.07
CA SER A 12 -0.58 -10.56 -17.64
C SER A 12 -0.70 -10.49 -16.12
N THR A 13 0.41 -10.34 -15.42
CA THR A 13 0.41 -10.05 -13.98
C THR A 13 -0.30 -8.70 -13.78
N GLU A 14 -1.56 -8.73 -13.34
CA GLU A 14 -2.35 -7.53 -13.09
C GLU A 14 -1.79 -6.77 -11.87
N ASP A 15 -1.89 -5.44 -11.92
CA ASP A 15 -1.61 -4.58 -10.77
C ASP A 15 -2.56 -4.96 -9.62
N ILE A 16 -1.99 -5.42 -8.50
CA ILE A 16 -2.80 -5.81 -7.34
C ILE A 16 -3.16 -4.55 -6.58
N GLN A 17 -4.47 -4.28 -6.46
CA GLN A 17 -5.00 -3.23 -5.59
C GLN A 17 -5.73 -3.83 -4.39
N ILE A 18 -5.30 -3.46 -3.19
CA ILE A 18 -5.95 -3.87 -1.94
C ILE A 18 -6.77 -2.70 -1.42
N LYS A 19 -8.09 -2.84 -1.56
CA LYS A 19 -9.09 -1.82 -1.21
C LYS A 19 -9.20 -1.63 0.32
N PRO A 20 -9.75 -0.50 0.80
CA PRO A 20 -9.68 -0.16 2.22
C PRO A 20 -10.41 -1.12 3.15
N ASP A 21 -11.46 -1.79 2.68
CA ASP A 21 -12.20 -2.83 3.41
C ASP A 21 -11.37 -4.10 3.65
N LYS A 22 -10.29 -4.30 2.88
CA LYS A 22 -9.33 -5.40 3.04
C LYS A 22 -8.07 -4.99 3.81
N LEU A 23 -7.96 -3.72 4.21
CA LEU A 23 -6.84 -3.24 5.02
C LEU A 23 -7.12 -3.48 6.51
N THR A 24 -6.11 -3.91 7.26
CA THR A 24 -6.15 -3.90 8.72
C THR A 24 -5.72 -2.51 9.20
N ILE A 25 -6.69 -1.69 9.56
CA ILE A 25 -6.48 -0.32 10.03
C ILE A 25 -6.71 -0.27 11.54
N VAL A 26 -5.69 0.14 12.31
CA VAL A 26 -5.83 0.32 13.77
C VAL A 26 -6.81 1.47 14.02
N TRP A 27 -7.74 1.25 14.96
CA TRP A 27 -8.85 2.15 15.30
C TRP A 27 -9.98 2.27 14.25
N SER A 28 -9.99 1.46 13.19
CA SER A 28 -11.01 1.54 12.13
C SER A 28 -12.46 1.34 12.57
N ARG A 29 -12.69 0.57 13.64
CA ARG A 29 -14.03 0.33 14.19
C ARG A 29 -14.60 1.52 14.97
N ASP A 30 -13.75 2.49 15.31
CA ASP A 30 -14.15 3.67 16.07
C ASP A 30 -14.35 4.84 15.11
N THR A 31 -15.62 5.20 14.92
CA THR A 31 -16.06 6.24 13.98
C THR A 31 -15.62 7.65 14.37
N ARG A 32 -15.03 7.83 15.55
CA ARG A 32 -14.37 9.09 15.94
C ARG A 32 -13.00 9.27 15.28
N TYR A 33 -12.36 8.16 14.91
CA TYR A 33 -11.00 8.14 14.37
C TYR A 33 -10.95 7.88 12.87
N TRP A 34 -11.85 7.03 12.36
CA TRP A 34 -11.91 6.69 10.94
C TRP A 34 -13.35 6.72 10.42
N ARG A 35 -13.50 7.21 9.19
CA ARG A 35 -14.67 6.94 8.36
C ARG A 35 -14.29 5.86 7.36
N MET A 36 -14.74 4.64 7.63
CA MET A 36 -14.52 3.50 6.74
C MET A 36 -15.53 3.52 5.60
N PRO A 37 -15.13 3.14 4.37
CA PRO A 37 -16.05 3.05 3.26
C PRO A 37 -16.99 1.85 3.42
N PRO A 38 -18.17 1.86 2.78
CA PRO A 38 -18.98 0.65 2.64
C PRO A 38 -18.17 -0.47 1.98
N GLU A 39 -18.50 -1.71 2.34
CA GLU A 39 -17.91 -2.89 1.71
C GLU A 39 -18.13 -2.86 0.18
N ASN A 40 -17.11 -3.31 -0.56
CA ASN A 40 -17.13 -3.36 -2.02
C ASN A 40 -17.38 -1.99 -2.71
N SER A 41 -17.00 -0.88 -2.07
CA SER A 41 -17.04 0.45 -2.69
C SER A 41 -15.65 0.97 -3.05
N ASP A 42 -15.58 1.87 -4.02
CA ASP A 42 -14.34 2.58 -4.40
C ASP A 42 -14.05 3.82 -3.52
N SER A 43 -14.79 3.97 -2.42
CA SER A 43 -14.59 5.08 -1.49
C SER A 43 -13.34 4.85 -0.64
N PRO A 44 -12.59 5.91 -0.30
CA PRO A 44 -11.40 5.78 0.55
C PRO A 44 -11.77 5.54 2.02
N ALA A 45 -10.85 4.94 2.78
CA ALA A 45 -10.84 5.11 4.23
C ALA A 45 -10.31 6.51 4.56
N GLU A 46 -11.08 7.28 5.32
CA GLU A 46 -10.72 8.64 5.72
C GLU A 46 -10.36 8.67 7.20
N LEU A 47 -9.13 9.11 7.48
CA LEU A 47 -8.64 9.34 8.82
C LEU A 47 -9.21 10.67 9.33
N LEU A 48 -10.06 10.61 10.35
CA LEU A 48 -10.64 11.79 10.99
C LEU A 48 -9.63 12.40 11.97
N GLN A 49 -9.08 11.59 12.88
CA GLN A 49 -8.03 12.01 13.80
C GLN A 49 -7.34 10.82 14.47
N VAL A 50 -6.01 10.79 14.57
CA VAL A 50 -5.25 9.89 15.47
C VAL A 50 -3.92 10.50 15.91
N ARG A 51 -3.38 10.06 17.05
CA ARG A 51 -1.95 10.30 17.39
C ARG A 51 -1.02 9.25 16.78
N TRP A 52 -1.48 8.01 16.75
CA TRP A 52 -0.76 6.87 16.19
C TRP A 52 -1.54 6.29 15.02
N LEU A 53 -0.91 6.34 13.85
CA LEU A 53 -1.42 5.77 12.61
C LEU A 53 -0.73 4.43 12.35
N GLN A 54 -1.51 3.38 12.11
CA GLN A 54 -1.00 2.11 11.60
C GLN A 54 -2.04 1.46 10.67
N VAL A 55 -1.60 1.15 9.46
CA VAL A 55 -2.34 0.42 8.44
C VAL A 55 -1.49 -0.73 7.96
N ILE A 56 -2.07 -1.92 7.88
CA ILE A 56 -1.41 -3.16 7.52
C ILE A 56 -2.19 -3.80 6.38
N SER A 57 -1.46 -4.38 5.45
CA SER A 57 -2.03 -5.24 4.41
C SER A 57 -1.07 -6.39 4.12
N SER A 58 -1.61 -7.46 3.56
CA SER A 58 -0.86 -8.64 3.17
C SER A 58 -1.39 -9.22 1.86
N THR A 59 -0.50 -9.88 1.12
CA THR A 59 -0.88 -10.76 0.02
C THR A 59 0.00 -11.99 0.00
N ASP A 60 -0.53 -13.11 -0.49
CA ASP A 60 0.24 -14.31 -0.76
C ASP A 60 1.28 -14.03 -1.84
N THR A 61 2.53 -14.47 -1.63
CA THR A 61 3.59 -14.35 -2.65
C THR A 61 3.30 -15.16 -3.91
N ASN A 62 2.41 -16.15 -3.83
CA ASN A 62 1.96 -16.96 -4.97
C ASN A 62 1.17 -16.15 -6.01
N LYS A 63 0.70 -14.95 -5.65
CA LYS A 63 0.07 -14.01 -6.58
C LYS A 63 1.10 -13.15 -7.34
N LEU A 64 2.38 -13.29 -7.01
CA LEU A 64 3.49 -12.59 -7.65
C LEU A 64 4.23 -13.56 -8.56
N THR A 65 4.71 -13.07 -9.68
CA THR A 65 5.62 -13.77 -10.56
C THR A 65 6.98 -13.91 -9.88
N ALA A 66 7.45 -15.14 -9.77
CA ALA A 66 8.71 -15.48 -9.12
C ALA A 66 9.90 -14.69 -9.71
N GLY A 67 10.79 -14.21 -8.85
CA GLY A 67 11.98 -13.46 -9.24
C GLY A 67 11.72 -12.08 -9.87
N LYS A 68 10.46 -11.62 -9.92
CA LYS A 68 10.13 -10.28 -10.40
C LYS A 68 10.18 -9.25 -9.28
N LYS A 69 10.44 -8.01 -9.67
CA LYS A 69 10.50 -6.86 -8.76
C LYS A 69 9.18 -6.11 -8.81
N TYR A 70 8.68 -5.74 -7.64
CA TYR A 70 7.40 -5.05 -7.48
C TYR A 70 7.58 -3.70 -6.80
N LYS A 71 6.95 -2.66 -7.35
CA LYS A 71 6.72 -1.38 -6.68
C LYS A 71 5.51 -1.53 -5.77
N ILE A 72 5.62 -1.00 -4.57
CA ILE A 72 4.63 -1.16 -3.51
C ILE A 72 4.37 0.16 -2.80
N GLY A 73 3.14 0.36 -2.37
CA GLY A 73 2.77 1.59 -1.67
C GLY A 73 1.28 1.74 -1.47
N PHE A 74 0.88 2.98 -1.21
CA PHE A 74 -0.49 3.39 -0.98
C PHE A 74 -0.83 4.54 -1.90
N ASN A 75 -2.01 4.48 -2.52
CA ASN A 75 -2.60 5.61 -3.20
C ASN A 75 -3.44 6.40 -2.18
N VAL A 76 -3.08 7.66 -1.99
CA VAL A 76 -3.62 8.49 -0.91
C VAL A 76 -3.97 9.90 -1.40
N ALA A 77 -4.74 10.64 -0.61
CA ALA A 77 -4.93 12.08 -0.78
C ALA A 77 -5.02 12.75 0.60
N LEU A 78 -4.74 14.05 0.66
CA LEU A 78 -5.01 14.89 1.83
C LEU A 78 -6.22 15.78 1.56
N THR A 79 -7.19 15.81 2.46
CA THR A 79 -8.34 16.73 2.38
C THR A 79 -7.92 18.18 2.57
N SER A 80 -8.75 19.14 2.14
CA SER A 80 -8.48 20.58 2.32
C SER A 80 -8.22 20.96 3.78
N ASP A 81 -8.92 20.32 4.71
CA ASP A 81 -8.85 20.51 6.16
C ASP A 81 -7.86 19.56 6.86
N ALA A 82 -7.03 18.84 6.10
CA ALA A 82 -6.03 17.93 6.67
C ALA A 82 -5.02 18.68 7.56
N PHE A 83 -4.79 18.13 8.76
CA PHE A 83 -3.99 18.74 9.81
C PHE A 83 -2.99 17.74 10.42
N GLY A 84 -1.97 18.25 11.12
CA GLY A 84 -1.00 17.41 11.84
C GLY A 84 0.03 16.69 10.95
N TRP A 85 0.21 17.13 9.70
CA TRP A 85 1.16 16.55 8.73
C TRP A 85 2.45 17.35 8.55
N GLY A 86 2.83 18.16 9.55
CA GLY A 86 4.02 19.02 9.47
C GLY A 86 5.35 18.26 9.32
N PRO A 87 6.49 18.95 9.21
CA PRO A 87 7.82 18.37 8.95
C PRO A 87 8.22 17.20 9.86
N ASP A 88 7.75 17.18 11.12
CA ASP A 88 8.05 16.13 12.09
C ASP A 88 7.10 14.92 12.03
N SER A 89 6.04 15.00 11.22
CA SER A 89 4.94 14.04 11.16
C SER A 89 5.13 13.02 10.04
N ASN A 90 6.37 12.53 9.92
CA ASN A 90 6.74 11.61 8.86
C ASN A 90 6.07 10.24 9.07
N ILE A 91 5.71 9.64 7.94
CA ILE A 91 5.15 8.30 7.85
C ILE A 91 6.25 7.35 7.38
N LEU A 92 6.28 6.14 7.91
CA LEU A 92 7.08 5.05 7.39
C LEU A 92 6.19 4.14 6.55
N VAL A 93 6.62 3.85 5.33
CA VAL A 93 6.05 2.79 4.51
C VAL A 93 7.07 1.66 4.42
N MET A 94 6.66 0.46 4.79
CA MET A 94 7.50 -0.72 4.87
C MET A 94 6.87 -1.86 4.08
N ALA A 95 7.69 -2.71 3.48
CA ALA A 95 7.27 -4.05 3.12
C ALA A 95 8.19 -5.13 3.66
N LYS A 96 7.70 -6.36 3.61
CA LYS A 96 8.39 -7.55 4.05
C LYS A 96 7.97 -8.78 3.24
N ILE A 97 8.96 -9.50 2.73
CA ILE A 97 8.91 -10.88 2.23
C ILE A 97 10.14 -11.57 2.79
N GLY A 98 10.00 -12.73 3.46
CA GLY A 98 11.11 -13.39 4.15
C GLY A 98 11.94 -12.42 5.01
N ASP A 99 13.23 -12.31 4.67
CA ASP A 99 14.17 -11.39 5.31
C ASP A 99 14.26 -10.01 4.64
N GLN A 100 13.72 -9.84 3.44
CA GLN A 100 13.67 -8.54 2.76
C GLN A 100 12.74 -7.61 3.53
N ARG A 101 13.23 -6.44 3.95
CA ARG A 101 12.46 -5.45 4.71
C ARG A 101 12.74 -4.00 4.27
N PRO A 102 12.44 -3.63 3.02
CA PRO A 102 12.64 -2.26 2.57
C PRO A 102 11.69 -1.30 3.30
N ILE A 103 12.22 -0.15 3.73
CA ILE A 103 11.48 0.90 4.44
C ILE A 103 11.77 2.25 3.79
N LYS A 104 10.74 3.08 3.63
CA LYS A 104 10.87 4.47 3.20
C LYS A 104 10.13 5.40 4.14
N LYS A 105 10.78 6.52 4.43
CA LYS A 105 10.19 7.64 5.16
C LYS A 105 9.51 8.58 4.15
N VAL A 106 8.32 9.04 4.46
CA VAL A 106 7.48 9.89 3.61
C VAL A 106 6.98 11.06 4.43
N ASN A 107 7.19 12.28 3.93
CA ASN A 107 6.45 13.45 4.39
C ASN A 107 5.28 13.68 3.43
N LEU A 108 4.05 13.75 3.95
CA LEU A 108 2.86 13.92 3.09
C LEU A 108 2.76 15.29 2.42
N LEU A 109 3.46 16.30 2.96
CA LEU A 109 3.50 17.67 2.44
C LEU A 109 4.72 17.95 1.54
N GLU A 110 5.54 16.94 1.25
CA GLU A 110 6.73 17.10 0.40
C GLU A 110 6.36 17.19 -1.09
N GLY A 111 7.06 18.07 -1.82
CA GLY A 111 6.82 18.36 -3.23
C GLY A 111 5.54 19.15 -3.48
N ASP A 112 5.07 19.17 -4.73
CA ASP A 112 3.89 19.94 -5.16
C ASP A 112 2.56 19.19 -4.94
N ARG A 113 2.44 18.46 -3.82
CA ARG A 113 1.25 17.64 -3.54
C ARG A 113 0.06 18.52 -3.18
N GLN A 114 -0.92 18.53 -4.08
CA GLN A 114 -2.14 19.32 -3.94
C GLN A 114 -3.16 18.63 -3.03
N ARG A 115 -3.94 19.43 -2.29
CA ARG A 115 -5.10 18.94 -1.53
C ARG A 115 -6.14 18.34 -2.45
N ASN A 116 -6.81 17.28 -2.00
CA ASN A 116 -7.81 16.47 -2.69
C ASN A 116 -7.34 15.79 -3.99
N VAL A 117 -6.06 15.88 -4.33
CA VAL A 117 -5.47 15.17 -5.46
C VAL A 117 -4.84 13.88 -4.97
N ARG A 118 -5.06 12.78 -5.69
CA ARG A 118 -4.49 11.48 -5.36
C ARG A 118 -3.02 11.41 -5.76
N PHE A 119 -2.20 10.76 -4.94
CA PHE A 119 -0.80 10.49 -5.22
C PHE A 119 -0.34 9.21 -4.54
N ASP A 120 0.74 8.63 -5.06
CA ASP A 120 1.31 7.39 -4.53
C ASP A 120 2.39 7.69 -3.48
N ILE A 121 2.39 6.89 -2.41
CA ILE A 121 3.45 6.90 -1.41
C ILE A 121 3.94 5.49 -1.09
N PRO A 122 5.27 5.31 -0.93
CA PRO A 122 6.33 6.23 -1.31
C PRO A 122 6.51 6.25 -2.83
N ALA A 123 7.26 7.21 -3.35
CA ALA A 123 7.55 7.28 -4.79
C ALA A 123 8.29 6.03 -5.30
N ASN A 124 9.19 5.47 -4.48
CA ASN A 124 10.04 4.34 -4.83
C ASN A 124 10.30 3.41 -3.64
N LEU A 125 9.45 2.41 -3.46
CA LEU A 125 9.71 1.27 -2.59
C LEU A 125 9.49 0.02 -3.42
N CYS A 126 10.51 -0.83 -3.47
CA CYS A 126 10.47 -2.04 -4.24
C CYS A 126 10.90 -3.24 -3.41
N ILE A 127 10.33 -4.39 -3.74
CA ILE A 127 10.66 -5.68 -3.14
C ILE A 127 10.70 -6.73 -4.26
N GLU A 128 11.48 -7.80 -4.09
CA GLU A 128 11.59 -8.87 -5.07
C GLU A 128 10.81 -10.10 -4.59
N ALA A 129 9.98 -10.65 -5.47
CA ALA A 129 9.27 -11.90 -5.18
C ALA A 129 10.28 -13.06 -5.11
N PRO A 130 10.05 -14.05 -4.22
CA PRO A 130 10.94 -15.20 -4.10
C PRO A 130 11.13 -15.90 -5.45
N PRO A 131 12.33 -16.43 -5.76
CA PRO A 131 12.58 -17.15 -7.01
C PRO A 131 11.83 -18.49 -7.09
N ASP A 132 11.44 -19.06 -5.94
CA ASP A 132 10.68 -20.30 -5.85
C ASP A 132 9.27 -20.03 -5.27
N ALA A 133 8.30 -19.78 -6.16
CA ALA A 133 6.89 -19.60 -5.80
C ALA A 133 6.25 -20.88 -5.22
N SER A 134 6.83 -22.06 -5.49
CA SER A 134 6.23 -23.36 -5.16
C SER A 134 6.45 -23.81 -3.71
N SER A 135 7.42 -23.24 -3.00
CA SER A 135 7.83 -23.69 -1.66
C SER A 135 7.61 -22.66 -0.54
N SER A 136 7.42 -21.39 -0.91
CA SER A 136 7.26 -20.30 0.05
C SER A 136 5.77 -19.97 0.24
N GLN A 137 5.14 -20.51 1.29
CA GLN A 137 3.85 -19.99 1.80
C GLN A 137 4.03 -18.60 2.47
N GLU A 138 4.90 -17.78 1.91
CA GLU A 138 5.26 -16.49 2.47
C GLU A 138 4.17 -15.46 2.17
N GLN A 139 4.08 -14.49 3.08
CA GLN A 139 3.20 -13.35 2.94
C GLN A 139 4.05 -12.13 2.63
N LEU A 140 3.72 -11.43 1.54
CA LEU A 140 4.13 -10.04 1.37
C LEU A 140 3.30 -9.20 2.34
N LEU A 141 3.92 -8.77 3.43
CA LEU A 141 3.35 -7.82 4.38
C LEU A 141 3.81 -6.42 4.04
N PHE A 142 2.92 -5.44 4.07
CA PHE A 142 3.34 -4.04 3.94
C PHE A 142 2.46 -3.12 4.78
N GLN A 143 3.10 -2.06 5.30
CA GLN A 143 2.56 -1.26 6.38
C GLN A 143 2.80 0.23 6.14
N LEU A 144 1.86 1.04 6.62
CA LEU A 144 1.95 2.49 6.72
C LEU A 144 1.85 2.86 8.20
N ILE A 145 2.90 3.50 8.74
CA ILE A 145 3.06 3.76 10.17
C ILE A 145 3.37 5.25 10.41
N GLY A 146 2.58 5.92 11.24
CA GLY A 146 2.79 7.32 11.63
C GLY A 146 2.71 7.51 13.15
N ILE A 147 3.86 7.41 13.83
CA ILE A 147 3.97 7.48 15.31
C ILE A 147 4.23 8.91 15.82
N ARG A 148 4.88 9.76 15.01
CA ARG A 148 5.27 11.13 15.39
C ARG A 148 4.23 12.16 14.96
N GLY A 149 4.33 13.40 15.47
CA GLY A 149 3.58 14.55 14.95
C GLY A 149 2.28 14.94 15.67
N GLY A 150 2.00 14.38 16.86
CA GLY A 150 0.77 14.69 17.59
C GLY A 150 -0.50 14.16 16.87
N TRP A 151 -1.62 14.83 17.08
CA TRP A 151 -2.89 14.51 16.41
C TRP A 151 -2.85 14.93 14.94
N LYS A 152 -3.25 14.02 14.05
CA LYS A 152 -3.32 14.24 12.61
C LYS A 152 -4.60 13.68 12.01
N GLY A 153 -5.08 14.30 10.95
CA GLY A 153 -6.35 13.95 10.29
C GLY A 153 -6.41 14.42 8.84
N GLY A 154 -7.47 14.03 8.14
CA GLY A 154 -7.72 14.37 6.74
C GLY A 154 -6.93 13.53 5.72
N LEU A 155 -6.35 12.40 6.12
CA LEU A 155 -5.73 11.45 5.18
C LEU A 155 -6.79 10.52 4.61
N LYS A 156 -6.87 10.43 3.29
CA LYS A 156 -7.67 9.44 2.56
C LYS A 156 -6.77 8.36 1.98
N ILE A 157 -7.11 7.09 2.21
CA ILE A 157 -6.43 5.93 1.66
C ILE A 157 -7.40 5.23 0.69
N TYR A 158 -7.05 5.20 -0.60
CA TYR A 158 -7.88 4.61 -1.64
C TYR A 158 -7.61 3.14 -1.86
N HIS A 159 -6.34 2.76 -1.83
CA HIS A 159 -5.91 1.37 -1.88
C HIS A 159 -4.41 1.31 -1.54
N ALA A 160 -3.96 0.12 -1.21
CA ALA A 160 -2.57 -0.23 -1.42
C ALA A 160 -2.37 -0.84 -2.80
N PHE A 161 -1.17 -0.67 -3.36
CA PHE A 161 -0.84 -1.21 -4.68
C PHE A 161 0.43 -2.07 -4.64
N ILE A 162 0.46 -3.06 -5.52
CA ILE A 162 1.62 -3.88 -5.85
C ILE A 162 1.67 -3.98 -7.38
N THR A 163 2.70 -3.40 -7.98
CA THR A 163 2.84 -3.24 -9.43
C THR A 163 4.17 -3.81 -9.88
N GLU A 164 4.16 -4.70 -10.86
CA GLU A 164 5.40 -5.25 -11.43
C GLU A 164 6.21 -4.13 -12.10
N VAL A 165 7.51 -4.08 -11.80
CA VAL A 165 8.44 -3.16 -12.46
C VAL A 165 8.79 -3.76 -13.82
N LYS A 166 8.25 -3.17 -14.89
CA LYS A 166 8.62 -3.52 -16.26
C LYS A 166 10.11 -3.18 -16.47
N GLN A 167 10.88 -4.17 -16.91
CA GLN A 167 12.29 -4.02 -17.31
C GLN A 167 12.38 -3.44 -18.72
#